data_AF-W8NVQ2-F1
#
_entry.id   AF-W8NVQ2-F1
#
_cell.length_a   1.000
_cell.length_b   1.000
_cell.length_c   1.000
_cell.angle_alpha   90.00
_cell.angle_beta   90.00
_cell.angle_gamma   90.00
#
_symmetry.space_group_name_H-M   'P 1'
#
loop_
_entity.id
_entity.type
_entity.pdbx_description
1 polymer ?
#
loop_
_entity_poly.entity_id
_entity_poly.type
_entity_poly.pdbx_seq_one_letter_code
_entity_poly.pdbx_strand_id
1 'polypeptide(L)' 'MMLTVRRKAFLEELPAVVEEAVETYGVKLRRIEIDEDEKGCYTVLISYESEIHR' A
#
# COMPACT_ATOMS: atom_id res chain seq x y z
N MET A 1 -10.60 -8.42 -9.74
CA MET A 1 -9.57 -7.66 -10.49
C MET A 1 -8.48 -7.21 -9.52
N MET A 2 -7.22 -7.23 -9.93
CA MET A 2 -6.13 -6.72 -9.07
C MET A 2 -6.01 -5.20 -9.26
N LEU A 3 -6.10 -4.46 -8.17
CA LEU A 3 -5.90 -3.02 -8.14
C LEU A 3 -4.63 -2.70 -7.37
N THR A 4 -3.92 -1.65 -7.78
CA THR A 4 -2.75 -1.14 -7.08
C THR A 4 -2.98 0.33 -6.78
N VAL A 5 -2.80 0.71 -5.53
CA VAL A 5 -2.78 2.12 -5.10
C VAL A 5 -1.36 2.52 -4.74
N ARG A 6 -1.00 3.76 -5.09
CA ARG A 6 0.30 4.35 -4.79
C ARG A 6 0.14 5.39 -3.69
N ARG A 7 0.94 5.29 -2.65
CA ARG A 7 1.09 6.31 -1.60
C ARG A 7 2.53 6.77 -1.47
N LYS A 8 2.71 7.98 -0.98
CA LYS A 8 4.00 8.51 -0.56
C LYS A 8 3.98 8.67 0.96
N ALA A 9 5.06 8.29 1.61
CA ALA A 9 5.20 8.36 3.06
C ALA A 9 6.65 8.63 3.43
N PHE A 10 6.88 9.30 4.55
CA PHE A 10 8.21 9.33 5.17
C PHE A 10 8.49 8.00 5.89
N LEU A 11 9.77 7.75 6.21
CA LEU A 11 10.20 6.52 6.91
C LEU A 11 9.41 6.28 8.21
N GLU A 12 9.17 7.34 8.97
CA GLU A 12 8.47 7.29 10.26
C GLU A 12 6.98 6.95 10.11
N GLU A 13 6.41 7.22 8.94
CA GLU A 13 5.00 6.99 8.63
C GLU A 13 4.75 5.62 7.97
N LEU A 14 5.79 4.95 7.48
CA LEU A 14 5.67 3.65 6.83
C LEU A 14 4.91 2.61 7.66
N PRO A 15 5.16 2.45 8.98
CA PRO A 15 4.41 1.50 9.79
C PRO A 15 2.90 1.77 9.77
N ALA A 16 2.51 3.04 9.94
CA ALA A 16 1.10 3.43 9.94
C ALA A 16 0.43 3.20 8.58
N VAL A 17 1.14 3.47 7.48
CA VAL A 17 0.61 3.21 6.12
C VAL A 17 0.41 1.71 5.87
N VAL A 18 1.33 0.87 6.36
CA VAL A 18 1.20 -0.59 6.24
C VAL A 18 0.06 -1.12 7.11
N GLU A 19 -0.06 -0.65 8.34
CA GLU A 19 -1.17 -1.01 9.24
C GLU A 19 -2.51 -0.66 8.60
N GLU A 20 -2.68 0.58 8.11
CA GLU A 20 -3.91 1.02 7.44
C GLU A 20 -4.24 0.14 6.22
N ALA A 21 -3.22 -0.26 5.44
CA ALA A 21 -3.40 -1.13 4.29
C ALA A 21 -3.89 -2.53 4.69
N VAL A 22 -3.32 -3.09 5.75
CA VAL A 22 -3.73 -4.40 6.29
C VAL A 22 -5.15 -4.35 6.84
N GLU A 23 -5.50 -3.31 7.59
CA GLU A 23 -6.85 -3.13 8.14
C GLU A 23 -7.90 -2.92 7.03
N THR A 24 -7.56 -2.11 6.02
CA THR A 24 -8.48 -1.75 4.95
C THR A 24 -8.73 -2.92 3.98
N TYR A 25 -7.68 -3.60 3.55
CA TYR A 25 -7.78 -4.62 2.50
C TYR A 25 -7.84 -6.04 3.06
N GLY A 26 -7.31 -6.28 4.27
CA GLY A 26 -7.38 -7.56 4.96
C GLY A 26 -6.98 -8.75 4.07
N VAL A 27 -7.85 -9.75 3.98
CA VAL A 27 -7.63 -10.97 3.16
C VAL A 27 -7.50 -10.71 1.66
N LYS A 28 -7.93 -9.54 1.19
CA LYS A 28 -7.82 -9.10 -0.21
C LYS A 28 -6.46 -8.50 -0.50
N LEU A 29 -5.67 -8.13 0.52
CA LEU A 29 -4.31 -7.64 0.33
C LEU A 29 -3.43 -8.73 -0.27
N ARG A 30 -2.71 -8.40 -1.33
CA ARG A 30 -1.85 -9.35 -2.05
C ARG A 30 -0.38 -8.99 -1.99
N ARG A 31 -0.05 -7.70 -2.08
CA ARG A 31 1.33 -7.24 -2.07
C ARG A 31 1.44 -5.83 -1.52
N ILE A 32 2.50 -5.58 -0.76
CA ILE A 32 2.97 -4.23 -0.45
C ILE A 32 4.41 -4.16 -0.93
N GLU A 33 4.73 -3.16 -1.73
CA GLU A 33 6.10 -2.85 -2.18
C GLU A 33 6.46 -1.47 -1.67
N ILE A 34 7.67 -1.31 -1.18
CA ILE A 34 8.18 -0.05 -0.64
C ILE A 34 9.48 0.25 -1.39
N ASP A 35 9.47 1.34 -2.14
CA ASP A 35 10.63 1.85 -2.88
C ASP A 35 11.09 3.16 -2.24
N GLU A 36 12.38 3.27 -1.96
CA GLU A 36 12.99 4.49 -1.43
C GLU A 36 13.24 5.49 -2.57
N ASP A 37 12.74 6.71 -2.42
CA ASP A 37 13.05 7.86 -3.28
C ASP A 37 14.29 8.59 -2.73
N GLU A 38 15.02 9.34 -3.59
CA GLU A 38 16.33 9.97 -3.32
C GLU A 38 16.43 10.95 -2.13
N LYS A 39 15.33 11.21 -1.39
CA LYS A 39 15.25 12.21 -0.31
C LYS A 39 14.64 11.70 1.01
N GLY A 40 14.62 10.39 1.23
CA GLY A 40 14.01 9.80 2.44
C GLY A 40 12.48 9.81 2.42
N CYS A 41 11.89 10.06 1.26
CA CYS A 41 10.50 9.72 0.96
C CYS A 41 10.47 8.29 0.42
N TYR A 42 9.38 7.59 0.69
CA TYR A 42 9.15 6.24 0.22
C TYR A 42 7.86 6.21 -0.58
N THR A 43 7.92 5.53 -1.71
CA THR A 43 6.75 5.17 -2.49
C THR A 43 6.26 3.80 -2.02
N VAL A 44 5.02 3.75 -1.52
CA VAL A 44 4.36 2.50 -1.10
C VAL A 44 3.33 2.11 -2.14
N LEU A 45 3.50 0.93 -2.75
CA LEU A 45 2.55 0.34 -3.69
C LEU A 45 1.79 -0.77 -2.98
N ILE A 46 0.47 -0.64 -2.91
CA ILE A 46 -0.40 -1.59 -2.24
C ILE A 46 -1.30 -2.24 -3.29
N SER A 47 -1.10 -3.53 -3.52
CA SER A 47 -1.91 -4.32 -4.45
C SER A 47 -2.89 -5.20 -3.70
N TYR A 48 -4.17 -5.14 -4.09
CA TYR A 48 -5.25 -5.90 -3.49
C TYR A 48 -6.25 -6.40 -4.54
N GLU A 49 -6.96 -7.46 -4.21
CA GLU A 49 -8.05 -7.97 -5.03
C GLU A 49 -9.33 -7.17 -4.78
N SER A 50 -9.81 -6.51 -5.83
CA SER A 50 -11.11 -5.86 -5.84
C SER A 50 -12.13 -6.73 -6.55
N GLU A 51 -13.21 -7.03 -5.85
CA GLU A 51 -14.42 -7.60 -6.43
C GLU A 51 -15.30 -6.42 -6.82
N ILE A 52 -15.14 -5.91 -8.05
CA ILE A 52 -16.08 -4.94 -8.61
C ILE A 52 -17.42 -5.68 -8.71
N HIS A 53 -18.29 -5.50 -7.72
CA HIS A 53 -19.69 -5.87 -7.83
C HIS A 53 -20.31 -4.85 -8.77
N ARG A 54 -20.58 -5.29 -9.99
CA ARG A 54 -21.23 -4.51 -11.04
C ARG A 54 -22.74 -4.45 -10.78
#